data_AF-A0A7J7ICH0-F1
#
_entry.id   AF-A0A7J7ICH0-F1
#
_cell.length_a   1.000
_cell.length_b   1.000
_cell.length_c   1.000
_cell.angle_alpha   90.00
_cell.angle_beta   90.00
_cell.angle_gamma   90.00
#
_symmetry.space_group_name_H-M   'P 1'
#
loop_
_entity.id
_entity.type
_entity.pdbx_description
1 polymer ?
#
loop_
_entity_poly.entity_id
_entity_poly.type
_entity_poly.pdbx_seq_one_letter_code
_entity_poly.pdbx_strand_id
1 'polypeptide(L)'
;MKVDFGDFQFVRIEPKVIRYVSGVATASLGSGEFSKEEYRAAKVDPIYQFSKPIASHVNKDHAEDTKLTVQHSTSIPVIKNTPLNISFSYDKQLRELIILTNPCCQHG
;
A
#
# COMPACT_ATOMS: atom_id res chain seq x y z
N MET A 1 -19.56 13.69 -8.45
CA MET A 1 -19.68 14.52 -7.23
C MET A 1 -19.91 15.94 -7.69
N LYS A 2 -21.06 16.51 -7.32
CA LYS A 2 -21.51 17.82 -7.81
C LYS A 2 -20.96 18.88 -6.86
N VAL A 3 -19.95 19.63 -7.30
CA VAL A 3 -19.26 20.66 -6.49
C VAL A 3 -19.72 22.06 -6.95
N ASP A 4 -20.98 22.16 -7.38
CA ASP A 4 -21.53 23.32 -8.08
C ASP A 4 -22.32 24.25 -7.13
N PHE A 5 -22.17 24.10 -5.81
CA PHE A 5 -22.80 24.98 -4.83
C PHE A 5 -21.90 26.20 -4.56
N GLY A 6 -22.48 27.39 -4.59
CA GLY A 6 -21.75 28.67 -4.61
C GLY A 6 -20.96 29.01 -3.34
N ASP A 7 -21.10 28.21 -2.28
CA ASP A 7 -20.35 28.29 -1.02
C ASP A 7 -19.09 27.41 -1.00
N PHE A 8 -18.86 26.58 -2.02
CA PHE A 8 -17.66 25.73 -2.12
C PHE A 8 -16.61 26.34 -3.05
N GLN A 9 -15.35 26.24 -2.63
CA GLN A 9 -14.19 26.62 -3.44
C GLN A 9 -13.18 25.48 -3.49
N PHE A 10 -12.58 25.27 -4.66
CA PHE A 10 -11.44 24.38 -4.81
C PHE A 10 -10.18 25.11 -4.37
N VAL A 11 -9.51 24.56 -3.35
CA VAL A 11 -8.19 25.02 -2.93
C VAL A 11 -7.19 23.90 -3.19
N ARG A 12 -6.07 24.22 -3.84
CA ARG A 12 -4.97 23.28 -4.07
C ARG A 12 -3.87 23.50 -3.04
N ILE A 13 -3.53 22.44 -2.31
CA ILE A 13 -2.35 22.44 -1.44
C ILE A 13 -1.12 22.25 -2.33
N GLU A 14 -0.20 23.21 -2.29
CA GLU A 14 1.10 23.12 -2.94
C GLU A 14 2.11 22.50 -1.95
N PRO A 15 2.57 21.25 -2.16
CA PRO A 15 3.47 20.60 -1.21
C PRO A 15 4.81 21.32 -1.15
N LYS A 16 5.31 21.56 0.07
CA LYS A 16 6.68 22.06 0.30
C LYS A 16 7.64 20.91 0.57
N VAL A 17 7.25 20.02 1.47
CA VAL A 17 7.95 18.77 1.82
C VAL A 17 6.87 17.72 2.08
N ILE A 18 7.13 16.49 1.69
CA ILE A 18 6.27 15.33 1.96
C ILE A 18 7.06 14.45 2.92
N ARG A 19 6.49 14.12 4.09
CA ARG A 19 7.13 13.25 5.08
C ARG A 19 6.29 12.00 5.31
N TYR A 20 6.93 10.85 5.43
CA TYR A 20 6.27 9.59 5.74
C TYR A 20 6.89 8.92 6.96
N VAL A 21 6.07 8.13 7.65
CA VAL A 21 6.47 7.22 8.72
C VAL A 21 5.73 5.91 8.54
N SER A 22 6.41 4.79 8.74
CA SER A 22 5.89 3.43 8.57
C SER A 22 6.42 2.54 9.70
N GLY A 23 5.66 1.50 10.08
CA GLY A 23 6.09 0.53 11.08
C GLY A 23 6.25 1.10 12.48
N VAL A 24 5.44 2.09 12.86
CA VAL A 24 5.48 2.65 14.22
C VAL A 24 5.18 1.55 15.23
N ALA A 25 5.98 1.49 16.31
CA ALA A 25 5.92 0.47 17.36
C ALA A 25 6.21 -0.97 16.87
N THR A 26 6.86 -1.14 15.71
CA THR A 26 7.39 -2.43 15.26
C THR A 26 8.92 -2.36 15.11
N ALA A 27 9.56 -3.51 14.94
CA ALA A 27 11.00 -3.57 14.65
C ALA A 27 11.37 -2.97 13.27
N SER A 28 10.38 -2.68 12.42
CA SER A 28 10.55 -2.21 11.04
C SER A 28 10.18 -0.72 10.90
N LEU A 29 10.58 0.11 11.87
CA LEU A 29 10.36 1.56 11.82
C LEU A 29 11.12 2.17 10.63
N GLY A 30 10.37 2.76 9.70
CA GLY A 30 10.89 3.50 8.55
C GLY A 30 10.35 4.92 8.52
N SER A 31 11.19 5.89 8.17
CA SER A 31 10.74 7.27 7.95
C SER A 31 11.62 7.95 6.90
N GLY A 32 11.08 9.00 6.30
CA GLY A 32 11.81 9.79 5.33
C GLY A 32 11.00 10.98 4.84
N GLU A 33 11.64 11.79 4.00
CA GLU A 33 11.01 12.95 3.38
C GLU A 33 11.38 13.04 1.90
N PHE A 34 10.48 13.67 1.15
CA PHE A 34 10.65 14.00 -0.26
C PHE A 34 10.48 15.51 -0.42
N SER A 35 11.35 16.10 -1.24
CA SER A 35 11.15 17.43 -1.78
C SER A 35 9.91 17.49 -2.68
N LYS A 36 9.46 18.72 -2.99
CA LYS A 36 8.37 18.97 -3.94
C LYS A 36 8.68 18.38 -5.31
N GLU A 37 9.93 18.49 -5.75
CA GLU A 37 10.41 18.07 -7.07
C GLU A 37 10.42 16.54 -7.17
N GLU A 38 10.94 15.85 -6.15
CA GLU A 38 10.95 14.38 -6.09
C GLU A 38 9.52 13.83 -6.07
N TYR A 39 8.64 14.41 -5.27
CA TYR A 39 7.24 13.98 -5.20
C TYR A 39 6.50 14.18 -6.53
N ARG A 40 6.78 15.27 -7.25
CA ARG A 40 6.16 15.54 -8.56
C ARG A 40 6.72 14.70 -9.69
N ALA A 41 8.01 14.35 -9.63
CA ALA A 41 8.66 13.51 -10.63
C ALA A 41 8.25 12.04 -10.50
N ALA A 42 7.82 11.62 -9.31
CA ALA A 42 7.29 10.29 -9.07
C ALA A 42 6.03 10.02 -9.90
N LYS A 43 5.90 8.78 -10.39
CA LYS A 43 4.71 8.33 -11.12
C LYS A 43 3.88 7.45 -10.20
N VAL A 44 2.57 7.67 -10.20
CA VAL A 44 1.62 6.76 -9.57
C VAL A 44 1.71 5.41 -10.26
N ASP A 45 1.74 4.32 -9.48
CA ASP A 45 1.74 2.96 -10.02
C ASP A 45 0.45 2.72 -10.82
N PRO A 46 0.52 2.43 -12.13
CA PRO A 46 -0.66 2.25 -12.97
C PRO A 46 -1.50 1.02 -12.59
N ILE A 47 -0.94 0.07 -11.84
CA ILE A 47 -1.63 -1.16 -11.41
C ILE A 47 -2.39 -0.93 -10.09
N TYR A 48 -2.03 0.10 -9.31
CA TYR A 48 -2.66 0.38 -8.02
C TYR A 48 -4.19 0.54 -8.10
N GLN A 49 -4.72 1.02 -9.22
CA GLN A 49 -6.17 1.15 -9.45
C GLN A 49 -6.94 -0.18 -9.33
N PHE A 50 -6.27 -1.32 -9.53
CA PHE A 50 -6.88 -2.65 -9.43
C PHE A 50 -6.72 -3.29 -8.04
N SER A 51 -5.97 -2.66 -7.13
CA SER A 51 -5.63 -3.23 -5.81
C SER A 51 -6.84 -3.69 -5.01
N LYS A 52 -7.84 -2.82 -4.86
CA LYS A 52 -9.04 -3.10 -4.05
C LYS A 52 -9.87 -4.29 -4.57
N PRO A 53 -10.33 -4.32 -5.83
CA PRO A 53 -11.13 -5.43 -6.31
C PRO A 53 -10.36 -6.75 -6.32
N ILE A 54 -9.07 -6.75 -6.68
CA ILE A 54 -8.24 -7.97 -6.66
C ILE A 54 -8.06 -8.45 -5.22
N ALA A 55 -7.64 -7.58 -4.30
CA ALA A 55 -7.42 -7.96 -2.91
C ALA A 55 -8.71 -8.49 -2.27
N SER A 56 -9.86 -7.86 -2.54
CA SER A 56 -11.15 -8.33 -2.03
C SER A 56 -11.51 -9.73 -2.52
N HIS A 57 -11.28 -10.02 -3.80
CA HIS A 57 -11.57 -11.33 -4.38
C HIS A 57 -10.61 -12.39 -3.84
N VAL A 58 -9.30 -12.12 -3.87
CA VAL A 58 -8.28 -13.08 -3.45
C VAL A 58 -8.39 -13.37 -1.94
N ASN A 59 -8.62 -12.35 -1.11
CA ASN A 59 -8.77 -12.55 0.34
C ASN A 59 -10.02 -13.35 0.70
N LYS A 60 -11.07 -13.29 -0.13
CA LYS A 60 -12.34 -13.98 0.14
C LYS A 60 -12.34 -15.41 -0.37
N ASP A 61 -11.90 -15.60 -1.61
CA ASP A 61 -12.10 -16.84 -2.34
C ASP A 61 -10.81 -17.68 -2.44
N HIS A 62 -9.63 -17.08 -2.20
CA HIS A 62 -8.30 -17.68 -2.43
C HIS A 62 -7.30 -17.44 -1.27
N ALA A 63 -7.81 -17.38 -0.04
CA ALA A 63 -6.97 -17.10 1.14
C ALA A 63 -5.92 -18.20 1.41
N GLU A 64 -6.24 -19.47 1.16
CA GLU A 64 -5.27 -20.57 1.32
C GLU A 64 -4.18 -20.54 0.23
N ASP A 65 -4.53 -20.22 -1.01
CA ASP A 65 -3.57 -20.09 -2.10
C ASP A 65 -2.56 -18.98 -1.81
N THR A 66 -3.06 -17.88 -1.24
CA THR A 66 -2.24 -16.75 -0.78
C THR A 66 -1.26 -17.17 0.31
N LYS A 67 -1.74 -17.92 1.31
CA LYS A 67 -0.91 -18.43 2.40
C LYS A 67 0.21 -19.32 1.86
N LEU A 68 -0.09 -20.23 0.94
CA LEU A 68 0.91 -21.11 0.32
C LEU A 68 1.95 -20.32 -0.47
N THR A 69 1.52 -19.30 -1.21
CA THR A 69 2.43 -18.41 -1.94
C THR A 69 3.38 -17.67 -0.99
N VAL A 70 2.86 -17.08 0.09
CA VAL A 70 3.69 -16.38 1.08
C VAL A 70 4.66 -17.34 1.77
N GLN A 71 4.20 -18.53 2.19
CA GLN A 71 5.03 -19.55 2.81
C GLN A 71 6.16 -19.99 1.87
N HIS A 72 5.85 -20.20 0.59
CA HIS A 72 6.84 -20.57 -0.41
C HIS A 72 7.89 -19.47 -0.62
N SER A 73 7.47 -18.22 -0.80
CA SER A 73 8.37 -17.09 -1.08
C SER A 73 9.23 -16.69 0.12
N THR A 74 8.72 -16.82 1.34
CA THR A 74 9.43 -16.39 2.56
C THR A 74 10.10 -17.54 3.31
N SER A 75 9.74 -18.79 3.01
CA SER A 75 10.08 -19.98 3.81
C SER A 75 9.63 -19.91 5.28
N ILE A 76 8.71 -19.01 5.62
CA ILE A 76 8.16 -18.84 6.96
C ILE A 76 6.79 -19.52 7.04
N PRO A 77 6.56 -20.42 8.02
CA PRO A 77 5.24 -21.00 8.24
C PRO A 77 4.20 -19.94 8.63
N VAL A 78 3.22 -19.70 7.76
CA VAL A 78 2.09 -18.79 8.02
C VAL A 78 0.93 -19.56 8.66
N ILE A 79 0.54 -19.17 9.88
CA ILE A 79 -0.45 -19.92 10.69
C ILE A 79 -1.88 -19.39 10.51
N LYS A 80 -2.04 -18.13 10.08
CA LYS A 80 -3.36 -17.47 9.90
C LYS A 80 -3.51 -16.92 8.49
N ASN A 81 -4.75 -16.80 8.04
CA ASN A 81 -5.08 -16.15 6.78
C ASN A 81 -4.89 -14.64 6.96
N THR A 82 -3.70 -14.16 6.60
CA THR A 82 -3.36 -12.75 6.63
C THR A 82 -3.97 -12.07 5.40
N PRO A 83 -4.89 -11.09 5.57
CA PRO A 83 -5.44 -10.38 4.43
C PRO A 83 -4.32 -9.67 3.66
N LEU A 84 -4.32 -9.83 2.34
CA LEU A 84 -3.46 -9.09 1.44
C LEU A 84 -3.84 -7.61 1.49
N ASN A 85 -2.88 -6.77 1.83
CA ASN A 85 -2.83 -5.41 1.31
C ASN A 85 -1.98 -5.45 0.05
N ILE A 86 -2.62 -5.59 -1.11
CA ILE A 86 -1.92 -5.49 -2.40
C ILE A 86 -1.57 -4.02 -2.61
N SER A 87 -0.39 -3.61 -2.15
CA SER A 87 0.25 -2.41 -2.63
C SER A 87 1.24 -2.85 -3.71
N PHE A 88 0.86 -2.67 -4.97
CA PHE A 88 1.85 -2.71 -6.05
C PHE A 88 2.80 -1.54 -5.80
N SER A 89 4.02 -1.86 -5.37
CA SER A 89 5.11 -0.91 -5.36
C SER A 89 6.05 -1.34 -6.47
N TYR A 90 6.05 -0.60 -7.58
CA TYR A 90 7.10 -0.67 -8.58
C TYR A 90 8.42 -0.20 -7.97
N ASP A 91 9.11 -1.10 -7.27
CA ASP A 91 10.51 -0.89 -6.93
C ASP A 91 11.33 -1.06 -8.22
N LYS A 92 12.04 0.00 -8.62
CA LYS A 92 12.97 -0.02 -9.76
C LYS A 92 14.11 -1.03 -9.58
N GLN A 93 14.35 -1.55 -8.36
CA GLN A 93 15.42 -2.50 -8.09
C GLN A 93 15.01 -3.97 -8.18
N LEU A 94 13.76 -4.35 -7.88
CA LEU A 94 13.47 -5.76 -7.57
C LEU A 94 12.58 -6.53 -8.54
N ARG A 95 11.85 -5.89 -9.48
CA ARG A 95 10.98 -6.62 -10.45
C ARG A 95 10.17 -7.78 -9.84
N GLU A 96 9.78 -7.68 -8.58
CA GLU A 96 9.03 -8.71 -7.87
C GLU A 96 7.80 -8.08 -7.23
N LEU A 97 6.71 -8.84 -7.24
CA LEU A 97 5.47 -8.51 -6.54
C LEU A 97 5.77 -8.54 -5.03
N ILE A 98 6.12 -7.40 -4.45
CA ILE A 98 6.30 -7.29 -3.00
C ILE A 98 4.91 -7.31 -2.37
N ILE A 99 4.49 -8.48 -1.86
CA ILE A 99 3.32 -8.62 -1.02
C ILE A 99 3.63 -7.96 0.33
N LEU A 100 3.22 -6.70 0.51
CA LEU A 100 3.32 -6.03 1.80
C LEU A 100 2.21 -6.52 2.73
N THR A 101 2.51 -7.55 3.54
CA THR A 101 1.68 -7.88 4.70
C THR A 101 1.94 -6.83 5.78
N ASN A 102 1.06 -5.84 5.90
CA ASN A 102 1.12 -4.92 7.03
C ASN A 102 0.23 -5.48 8.15
N PRO A 103 0.78 -5.96 9.28
CA PRO A 103 0.01 -6.60 10.35
C PRO A 103 -0.77 -5.59 11.24
N CYS A 104 -0.73 -4.29 10.94
CA CYS A 104 -1.08 -3.24 11.89
C CYS A 104 -2.56 -3.06 12.27
N CYS A 105 -3.50 -3.85 11.77
CA CYS A 105 -4.92 -3.69 12.14
C CYS A 105 -5.64 -5.02 12.40
N GLN A 106 -5.23 -5.76 13.44
CA GLN A 106 -6.05 -6.87 13.98
C GLN A 106 -6.11 -6.91 15.51
N HIS A 107 -6.28 -5.75 16.17
CA HIS A 107 -6.81 -5.72 17.54
C HIS A 107 -7.80 -4.56 17.66
N GLY A 108 -9.08 -4.92 17.60
CA GLY A 108 -10.25 -4.13 17.95
C GLY A 108 -11.33 -5.12 18.38
#